data_AF-A0AAN4ZNF3-F1
#
_entry.id   AF-A0AAN4ZNF3-F1
#
_cell.length_a   1.000
_cell.length_b   1.000
_cell.length_c   1.000
_cell.angle_alpha   90.00
_cell.angle_beta   90.00
_cell.angle_gamma   90.00
#
_symmetry.space_group_name_H-M   'P 1'
#
loop_
_entity.id
_entity.type
_entity.pdbx_description
1 polymer ?
#
loop_
_entity_poly.entity_id
_entity_poly.type
_entity_poly.pdbx_seq_one_letter_code
_entity_poly.pdbx_strand_id
1 'polypeptide(L)'
;MLVAGPSMSFPSGAEEEFVAISDGESSHVHYGSAMTSVGGPSSASPRGVQGSPSKSITVVDVYDLAASIGKDFEKLIQLHGNESIRSIMPKVISALETLEALAASNEAENEQISNLERTVERLESEKTAKQKDRVKFEEDLEQVEEMYRKEIAELRQSVKALMHENRTLSSTVCSMPTQMPDSPTQQHAHDIESMLALKEETHKQREEIRTLQNDVEGYTREVENMQNGIDRLIRQNEELLRKNNSLQKQGRMIVEEKCELMRRLEKTEESNFELRRWLNEKDRACKELEEEASMSDSEPRFTLAELREVLQEKNILKGRVMELEEEIDQMKFKNTLPTPPSKDESENDEERPVQGPLPREPAEKMNPWKFERKESGVRRFFSFFLDLGGSSPRRGSSSVSNSPRPVRSSTISSLAAQ
;
A
#
# COMPACT_ATOMS: atom_id res chain seq x y z
N MET A 1 -88.46 15.73 6.67
CA MET A 1 -87.22 15.15 7.23
C MET A 1 -86.07 15.61 6.35
N LEU A 2 -85.35 16.63 6.79
CA LEU A 2 -84.14 17.16 6.18
C LEU A 2 -82.95 16.49 6.87
N VAL A 3 -82.06 15.85 6.10
CA VAL A 3 -80.75 15.41 6.59
C VAL A 3 -79.72 16.35 5.98
N ALA A 4 -79.10 17.15 6.84
CA ALA A 4 -78.03 18.08 6.51
C ALA A 4 -76.71 17.31 6.30
N GLY A 5 -76.02 17.58 5.20
CA GLY A 5 -74.63 17.19 4.98
C GLY A 5 -73.66 18.21 5.60
N PRO A 6 -72.40 17.82 5.91
CA PRO A 6 -71.48 18.66 6.66
C PRO A 6 -70.91 19.79 5.78
N SER A 7 -71.00 21.01 6.31
CA SER A 7 -70.38 22.21 5.78
C SER A 7 -68.87 22.18 5.99
N MET A 8 -68.09 22.18 4.90
CA MET A 8 -66.66 22.52 4.92
C MET A 8 -66.52 24.04 4.83
N SER A 9 -66.23 24.66 5.96
CA SER A 9 -65.88 26.07 6.08
C SER A 9 -64.41 26.29 5.70
N PHE A 10 -64.16 27.14 4.69
CA PHE A 10 -62.83 27.68 4.40
C PHE A 10 -62.51 28.81 5.39
N PRO A 11 -61.34 28.81 6.07
CA PRO A 11 -60.90 29.98 6.80
C PRO A 11 -60.29 30.99 5.82
N SER A 12 -60.95 32.15 5.74
CA SER A 12 -60.41 33.37 5.15
C SER A 12 -59.58 34.09 6.22
N GLY A 13 -58.33 34.43 5.90
CA GLY A 13 -57.53 35.43 6.63
C GLY A 13 -56.46 34.85 7.57
N ALA A 14 -55.23 34.78 7.07
CA ALA A 14 -54.03 35.00 7.87
C ALA A 14 -52.99 35.67 6.95
N GLU A 15 -52.48 36.79 7.44
CA GLU A 15 -51.71 37.83 6.76
C GLU A 15 -50.37 37.33 6.19
N GLU A 16 -50.02 37.79 4.99
CA GLU A 16 -48.67 37.68 4.45
C GLU A 16 -47.74 38.62 5.22
N GLU A 17 -46.91 38.04 6.09
CA GLU A 17 -45.79 38.75 6.72
C GLU A 17 -44.62 38.80 5.73
N PHE A 18 -44.48 39.94 5.06
CA PHE A 18 -43.38 40.24 4.15
C PHE A 18 -42.12 40.54 4.97
N VAL A 19 -41.31 39.50 5.24
CA VAL A 19 -39.98 39.70 5.81
C VAL A 19 -39.02 40.08 4.70
N ALA A 20 -38.76 41.39 4.58
CA ALA A 20 -37.61 41.91 3.88
C ALA A 20 -36.32 41.43 4.57
N ILE A 21 -35.49 40.66 3.87
CA ILE A 21 -34.08 40.50 4.22
C ILE A 21 -33.26 41.19 3.13
N SER A 22 -32.57 42.21 3.60
CA SER A 22 -31.77 43.20 2.92
C SER A 22 -30.57 42.61 2.18
N ASP A 23 -30.17 43.32 1.13
CA ASP A 23 -28.91 43.18 0.41
C ASP A 23 -27.71 43.02 1.36
N GLY A 24 -27.03 41.89 1.22
CA GLY A 24 -25.80 41.56 1.94
C GLY A 24 -24.82 40.82 1.00
N GLU A 25 -23.89 41.60 0.47
CA GLU A 25 -22.59 41.20 -0.10
C GLU A 25 -22.54 40.02 -1.09
N SER A 26 -22.51 40.40 -2.36
CA SER A 26 -22.02 39.59 -3.48
C SER A 26 -20.58 39.13 -3.22
N SER A 27 -20.42 37.92 -2.69
CA SER A 27 -19.16 37.17 -2.81
C SER A 27 -19.20 36.36 -4.10
N HIS A 28 -18.76 37.01 -5.18
CA HIS A 28 -18.49 36.41 -6.47
C HIS A 28 -17.40 35.35 -6.33
N VAL A 29 -17.77 34.09 -6.04
CA VAL A 29 -16.84 32.97 -6.14
C VAL A 29 -16.68 32.64 -7.62
N HIS A 30 -15.64 33.25 -8.19
CA HIS A 30 -15.17 33.00 -9.53
C HIS A 30 -14.70 31.53 -9.63
N TYR A 31 -15.57 30.62 -10.09
CA TYR A 31 -15.08 29.36 -10.67
C TYR A 31 -14.38 29.73 -11.97
N GLY A 32 -13.08 30.01 -11.86
CA GLY A 32 -12.21 30.17 -13.01
C GLY A 32 -12.34 28.93 -13.89
N SER A 33 -12.97 29.10 -15.05
CA SER A 33 -12.71 28.25 -16.21
C SER A 33 -11.25 28.46 -16.60
N ALA A 34 -10.36 27.71 -15.94
CA ALA A 34 -9.06 27.42 -16.51
C ALA A 34 -9.31 26.42 -17.65
N MET A 35 -9.62 26.96 -18.83
CA MET A 35 -9.39 26.28 -20.09
C MET A 35 -7.90 25.97 -20.17
N THR A 36 -7.50 24.83 -19.62
CA THR A 36 -6.20 24.26 -19.94
C THR A 36 -6.34 23.73 -21.35
N SER A 37 -5.69 24.43 -22.29
CA SER A 37 -5.62 24.03 -23.67
C SER A 37 -5.19 22.57 -23.73
N VAL A 38 -6.02 21.76 -24.38
CA VAL A 38 -5.71 20.40 -24.76
C VAL A 38 -4.44 20.44 -25.61
N GLY A 39 -3.31 20.11 -24.99
CA GLY A 39 -2.10 19.75 -25.73
C GLY A 39 -2.41 18.52 -26.56
N GLY A 40 -2.28 18.63 -27.87
CA GLY A 40 -2.49 17.53 -28.81
C GLY A 40 -1.61 16.31 -28.51
N PRO A 41 -1.86 15.18 -29.18
CA PRO A 41 -1.17 13.94 -28.92
C PRO A 41 0.27 14.08 -29.41
N SER A 42 1.18 14.48 -28.53
CA SER A 42 2.60 14.25 -28.76
C SER A 42 2.81 12.76 -28.59
N SER A 43 2.94 12.09 -29.73
CA SER A 43 3.52 10.77 -29.86
C SER A 43 4.96 10.78 -29.35
N ALA A 44 5.12 10.85 -28.03
CA ALA A 44 6.34 10.44 -27.38
C ALA A 44 6.26 8.92 -27.30
N SER A 45 6.88 8.26 -28.28
CA SER A 45 7.30 6.86 -28.12
C SER A 45 7.88 6.68 -26.73
N PRO A 46 7.65 5.53 -26.04
CA PRO A 46 8.29 5.28 -24.78
C PRO A 46 9.79 5.22 -25.08
N ARG A 47 10.49 6.32 -24.79
CA ARG A 47 11.94 6.33 -24.66
C ARG A 47 12.17 5.36 -23.53
N GLY A 48 12.52 4.12 -23.91
CA GLY A 48 12.97 3.11 -22.99
C GLY A 48 13.96 3.78 -22.06
N VAL A 49 13.57 3.85 -20.79
CA VAL A 49 14.48 4.18 -19.71
C VAL A 49 15.59 3.16 -19.88
N GLN A 50 16.71 3.57 -20.47
CA GLN A 50 17.94 2.82 -20.35
C GLN A 50 18.31 2.95 -18.87
N GLY A 51 17.69 2.08 -18.07
CA GLY A 51 18.00 1.95 -16.66
C GLY A 51 19.49 1.67 -16.56
N SER A 52 20.15 2.31 -15.62
CA SER A 52 21.53 1.96 -15.29
C SER A 52 21.62 0.42 -15.20
N PRO A 53 22.60 -0.23 -15.85
CA PRO A 53 22.70 -1.69 -15.89
C PRO A 53 22.81 -2.33 -14.49
N SER A 54 23.11 -1.52 -13.48
CA SER A 54 23.09 -1.86 -12.06
C SER A 54 21.68 -2.08 -11.47
N LYS A 55 20.61 -1.61 -12.10
CA LYS A 55 19.21 -1.82 -11.64
C LYS A 55 18.58 -3.11 -12.14
N SER A 56 19.18 -3.74 -13.15
CA SER A 56 18.71 -5.01 -13.71
C SER A 56 19.45 -6.21 -13.15
N ILE A 57 20.49 -6.01 -12.33
CA ILE A 57 21.21 -7.11 -11.72
C ILE A 57 20.33 -7.76 -10.65
N THR A 58 20.08 -9.06 -10.83
CA THR A 58 19.26 -9.84 -9.92
C THR A 58 20.13 -10.53 -8.88
N VAL A 59 19.50 -10.99 -7.80
CA VAL A 59 20.17 -11.80 -6.79
C VAL A 59 20.81 -13.05 -7.42
N VAL A 60 20.17 -13.62 -8.45
CA VAL A 60 20.69 -14.78 -9.21
C VAL A 60 22.00 -14.44 -9.91
N ASP A 61 22.09 -13.27 -10.56
CA ASP A 61 23.30 -12.83 -11.25
C ASP A 61 24.49 -12.66 -10.28
N VAL A 62 24.21 -12.25 -9.04
CA VAL A 62 25.24 -12.13 -7.98
C VAL A 62 25.75 -13.51 -7.55
N TYR A 63 24.87 -14.52 -7.46
CA TYR A 63 25.26 -15.90 -7.17
C TYR A 63 26.09 -16.52 -8.30
N ASP A 64 25.74 -16.25 -9.56
CA ASP A 64 26.52 -16.72 -10.71
C ASP A 64 27.91 -16.08 -10.76
N LEU A 65 28.00 -14.77 -10.46
CA LEU A 65 29.27 -14.06 -10.33
C LEU A 65 30.12 -14.63 -9.19
N ALA A 66 29.52 -14.87 -8.03
CA ALA A 66 30.19 -15.49 -6.88
C ALA A 66 30.75 -16.88 -7.22
N ALA A 67 30.00 -17.70 -7.96
CA ALA A 67 30.44 -19.01 -8.41
C ALA A 67 31.61 -18.94 -9.41
N SER A 68 31.59 -17.96 -10.32
CA SER A 68 32.71 -17.73 -11.25
C SER A 68 33.98 -17.29 -10.50
N ILE A 69 33.85 -16.34 -9.58
CA ILE A 69 34.96 -15.84 -8.76
C ILE A 69 35.53 -16.97 -7.88
N GLY A 70 34.66 -17.80 -7.29
CA GLY A 70 35.08 -18.96 -6.48
C GLY A 70 35.92 -19.97 -7.27
N LYS A 71 35.56 -20.27 -8.52
CA LYS A 71 36.36 -21.13 -9.41
C LYS A 71 37.73 -20.55 -9.71
N ASP A 72 37.84 -19.24 -9.87
CA ASP A 72 39.13 -18.60 -10.13
C ASP A 72 40.02 -18.56 -8.87
N PHE A 73 39.43 -18.37 -7.69
CA PHE A 73 40.15 -18.55 -6.43
C PHE A 73 40.62 -19.99 -6.23
N GLU A 74 39.83 -20.99 -6.60
CA GLU A 74 40.27 -22.39 -6.54
C GLU A 74 41.52 -22.64 -7.40
N LYS A 75 41.54 -22.15 -8.64
CA LYS A 75 42.72 -22.24 -9.52
C LYS A 75 43.93 -21.54 -8.92
N LEU A 76 43.74 -20.36 -8.33
CA LEU A 76 44.83 -19.60 -7.70
C LEU A 76 45.38 -20.32 -6.45
N ILE A 77 44.52 -20.96 -5.64
CA ILE A 77 44.95 -21.79 -4.49
C ILE A 77 45.77 -22.97 -4.98
N GLN A 78 45.35 -23.64 -6.06
CA GLN A 78 46.07 -24.77 -6.65
C GLN A 78 47.47 -24.37 -7.15
N LEU A 79 47.62 -23.16 -7.71
CA LEU A 79 48.88 -22.69 -8.30
C LEU A 79 49.84 -22.03 -7.30
N HIS A 80 49.32 -21.23 -6.36
CA HIS A 80 50.11 -20.35 -5.49
C HIS A 80 49.92 -20.61 -3.99
N GLY A 81 49.18 -21.66 -3.62
CA GLY A 81 48.86 -21.99 -2.24
C GLY A 81 47.81 -21.07 -1.62
N ASN A 82 47.22 -21.53 -0.51
CA ASN A 82 46.07 -20.89 0.14
C ASN A 82 46.37 -19.50 0.71
N GLU A 83 47.60 -19.29 1.18
CA GLU A 83 48.01 -18.04 1.85
C GLU A 83 47.90 -16.81 0.93
N SER A 84 47.97 -17.01 -0.40
CA SER A 84 47.85 -15.95 -1.39
C SER A 84 46.44 -15.34 -1.47
N ILE A 85 45.38 -16.07 -1.07
CA ILE A 85 43.98 -15.63 -1.20
C ILE A 85 43.30 -15.40 0.16
N ARG A 86 43.86 -15.98 1.23
CA ARG A 86 43.28 -15.97 2.57
C ARG A 86 42.87 -14.57 3.08
N SER A 87 43.62 -13.53 2.71
CA SER A 87 43.36 -12.14 3.13
C SER A 87 42.35 -11.38 2.24
N ILE A 88 42.20 -11.76 0.96
CA ILE A 88 41.29 -11.09 0.02
C ILE A 88 39.91 -11.74 -0.01
N MET A 89 39.81 -13.05 0.25
CA MET A 89 38.56 -13.80 0.27
C MET A 89 37.47 -13.12 1.13
N PRO A 90 37.74 -12.69 2.39
CA PRO A 90 36.70 -12.07 3.22
C PRO A 90 36.24 -10.72 2.68
N LYS A 91 37.13 -9.96 2.01
CA LYS A 91 36.80 -8.67 1.39
C LYS A 91 35.89 -8.85 0.18
N VAL A 92 36.16 -9.87 -0.63
CA VAL A 92 35.35 -10.22 -1.81
C VAL A 92 33.99 -10.75 -1.39
N ILE A 93 33.93 -11.60 -0.37
CA ILE A 93 32.66 -12.05 0.22
C ILE A 93 31.86 -10.84 0.71
N SER A 94 32.48 -9.93 1.48
CA SER A 94 31.81 -8.73 1.95
C SER A 94 31.29 -7.83 0.82
N ALA A 95 32.01 -7.72 -0.30
CA ALA A 95 31.56 -6.96 -1.46
C ALA A 95 30.43 -7.66 -2.24
N LEU A 96 30.42 -8.99 -2.28
CA LEU A 96 29.32 -9.77 -2.87
C LEU A 96 28.07 -9.74 -1.98
N GLU A 97 28.23 -9.73 -0.66
CA GLU A 97 27.11 -9.57 0.30
C GLU A 97 26.45 -8.20 0.17
N THR A 98 27.23 -7.12 0.00
CA THR A 98 26.65 -5.79 -0.25
C THR A 98 25.97 -5.71 -1.60
N LEU A 99 26.53 -6.35 -2.63
CA LEU A 99 25.90 -6.43 -3.95
C LEU A 99 24.61 -7.25 -3.94
N GLU A 100 24.57 -8.37 -3.20
CA GLU A 100 23.35 -9.18 -3.00
C GLU A 100 22.26 -8.35 -2.32
N ALA A 101 22.59 -7.61 -1.26
CA ALA A 101 21.64 -6.74 -0.57
C ALA A 101 21.09 -5.63 -1.49
N LEU A 102 21.94 -5.04 -2.32
CA LEU A 102 21.52 -4.02 -3.30
C LEU A 102 20.65 -4.63 -4.41
N ALA A 103 20.99 -5.82 -4.91
CA ALA A 103 20.20 -6.52 -5.92
C ALA A 103 18.80 -6.90 -5.38
N ALA A 104 18.73 -7.42 -4.15
CA ALA A 104 17.47 -7.71 -3.48
C ALA A 104 16.61 -6.46 -3.25
N SER A 105 17.24 -5.34 -2.86
CA SER A 105 16.54 -4.06 -2.73
C SER A 105 15.99 -3.57 -4.06
N ASN A 106 16.78 -3.67 -5.14
CA ASN A 106 16.33 -3.30 -6.48
C ASN A 106 15.17 -4.16 -6.98
N GLU A 107 15.18 -5.48 -6.73
CA GLU A 107 14.06 -6.36 -7.06
C GLU A 107 12.78 -5.93 -6.35
N ALA A 108 12.86 -5.65 -5.04
CA ALA A 108 11.72 -5.19 -4.27
C ALA A 108 11.20 -3.81 -4.73
N GLU A 109 12.09 -2.86 -5.03
CA GLU A 109 11.73 -1.56 -5.60
C GLU A 109 11.08 -1.71 -6.99
N ASN A 110 11.61 -2.58 -7.85
CA ASN A 110 11.04 -2.85 -9.17
C ASN A 110 9.65 -3.49 -9.07
N GLU A 111 9.43 -4.40 -8.11
CA GLU A 111 8.10 -4.94 -7.82
C GLU A 111 7.13 -3.84 -7.36
N GLN A 112 7.58 -2.94 -6.49
CA GLN A 112 6.78 -1.79 -6.07
C GLN A 112 6.43 -0.87 -7.23
N ILE A 113 7.39 -0.55 -8.10
CA ILE A 113 7.17 0.24 -9.31
C ILE A 113 6.13 -0.44 -10.20
N SER A 114 6.27 -1.74 -10.46
CA SER A 114 5.31 -2.50 -11.28
C SER A 114 3.90 -2.51 -10.66
N ASN A 115 3.78 -2.58 -9.33
CA ASN A 115 2.50 -2.50 -8.63
C ASN A 115 1.87 -1.10 -8.74
N LEU A 116 2.68 -0.03 -8.65
CA LEU A 116 2.24 1.34 -8.83
C LEU A 116 1.79 1.59 -10.28
N GLU A 117 2.54 1.13 -11.28
CA GLU A 117 2.18 1.20 -12.69
C GLU A 117 0.83 0.54 -12.96
N ARG A 118 0.61 -0.69 -12.46
CA ARG A 118 -0.70 -1.37 -12.56
C ARG A 118 -1.82 -0.60 -11.87
N THR A 119 -1.52 0.08 -10.77
CA THR A 119 -2.51 0.90 -10.05
C THR A 119 -2.86 2.17 -10.84
N VAL A 120 -1.87 2.82 -11.43
CA VAL A 120 -2.06 3.98 -12.31
C VAL A 120 -2.88 3.61 -13.52
N GLU A 121 -2.53 2.54 -14.23
CA GLU A 121 -3.28 2.06 -15.40
C GLU A 121 -4.76 1.79 -15.04
N ARG A 122 -4.99 1.12 -13.89
CA ARG A 122 -6.36 0.89 -13.40
C ARG A 122 -7.09 2.22 -13.12
N LEU A 123 -6.47 3.18 -12.45
CA LEU A 123 -7.09 4.47 -12.14
C LEU A 123 -7.35 5.30 -13.40
N GLU A 124 -6.47 5.25 -14.39
CA GLU A 124 -6.67 5.90 -15.69
C GLU A 124 -7.83 5.26 -16.46
N SER A 125 -7.94 3.94 -16.45
CA SER A 125 -9.09 3.23 -17.04
C SER A 125 -10.42 3.59 -16.36
N GLU A 126 -10.42 3.69 -15.02
CA GLU A 126 -11.61 4.09 -14.26
C GLU A 126 -12.00 5.55 -14.52
N LYS A 127 -11.01 6.45 -14.60
CA LYS A 127 -11.21 7.87 -14.92
C LYS A 127 -11.81 8.04 -16.32
N THR A 128 -11.28 7.33 -17.31
CA THR A 128 -11.80 7.39 -18.68
C THR A 128 -13.19 6.78 -18.81
N ALA A 129 -13.49 5.68 -18.10
CA ALA A 129 -14.83 5.11 -18.04
C ALA A 129 -15.83 6.08 -17.43
N LYS A 130 -15.53 6.68 -16.26
CA LYS A 130 -16.40 7.68 -15.62
C LYS A 130 -16.64 8.90 -16.52
N GLN A 131 -15.62 9.36 -17.23
CA GLN A 131 -15.77 10.47 -18.17
C GLN A 131 -16.71 10.11 -19.33
N LYS A 132 -16.58 8.89 -19.88
CA LYS A 132 -17.50 8.40 -20.94
C LYS A 132 -18.93 8.31 -20.44
N ASP A 133 -19.13 7.81 -19.24
CA ASP A 133 -20.47 7.72 -18.66
C ASP A 133 -21.05 9.12 -18.44
N ARG A 134 -20.26 10.08 -17.94
CA ARG A 134 -20.70 11.47 -17.78
C ARG A 134 -21.15 12.10 -19.10
N VAL A 135 -20.38 11.90 -20.18
CA VAL A 135 -20.74 12.40 -21.52
C VAL A 135 -22.02 11.73 -22.02
N LYS A 136 -22.19 10.42 -21.83
CA LYS A 136 -23.44 9.74 -22.20
C LYS A 136 -24.64 10.27 -21.43
N PHE A 137 -24.50 10.49 -20.13
CA PHE A 137 -25.59 11.08 -19.32
C PHE A 137 -25.95 12.49 -19.80
N GLU A 138 -24.97 13.28 -20.24
CA GLU A 138 -25.18 14.61 -20.81
C GLU A 138 -25.90 14.53 -22.17
N GLU A 139 -25.50 13.59 -23.04
CA GLU A 139 -26.17 13.31 -24.33
C GLU A 139 -27.61 12.81 -24.14
N ASP A 140 -27.86 11.93 -23.17
CA ASP A 140 -29.19 11.42 -22.85
C ASP A 140 -30.08 12.54 -22.29
N LEU A 141 -29.52 13.42 -21.46
CA LEU A 141 -30.24 14.58 -20.93
C LEU A 141 -30.63 15.54 -22.06
N GLU A 142 -29.71 15.84 -22.98
CA GLU A 142 -29.99 16.71 -24.14
C GLU A 142 -31.08 16.11 -25.04
N GLN A 143 -31.08 14.78 -25.24
CA GLN A 143 -32.13 14.10 -25.99
C GLN A 143 -33.51 14.24 -25.32
N VAL A 144 -33.57 14.09 -23.99
CA VAL A 144 -34.81 14.28 -23.22
C VAL A 144 -35.31 15.72 -23.31
N GLU A 145 -34.41 16.71 -23.18
CA GLU A 145 -34.77 18.12 -23.35
C GLU A 145 -35.30 18.42 -24.76
N GLU A 146 -34.68 17.86 -25.79
CA GLU A 146 -35.11 18.05 -27.18
C GLU A 146 -36.46 17.38 -27.44
N MET A 147 -36.72 16.22 -26.83
CA MET A 147 -38.04 15.59 -26.85
C MET A 147 -39.11 16.49 -26.22
N TYR A 148 -38.84 17.05 -25.04
CA TYR A 148 -39.79 17.98 -24.40
C TYR A 148 -40.02 19.25 -25.24
N ARG A 149 -38.99 19.79 -25.90
CA ARG A 149 -39.17 20.93 -26.81
C ARG A 149 -40.10 20.58 -27.98
N LYS A 150 -39.95 19.39 -28.57
CA LYS A 150 -40.81 18.91 -29.66
C LYS A 150 -42.25 18.74 -29.18
N GLU A 151 -42.46 18.07 -28.06
CA GLU A 151 -43.80 17.88 -27.49
C GLU A 151 -44.49 19.22 -27.18
N ILE A 152 -43.76 20.17 -26.57
CA ILE A 152 -44.27 21.53 -26.33
C ILE A 152 -44.65 22.22 -27.65
N ALA A 153 -43.85 22.06 -28.70
CA ALA A 153 -44.13 22.65 -30.01
C ALA A 153 -45.38 22.03 -30.66
N GLU A 154 -45.51 20.71 -30.61
CA GLU A 154 -46.65 19.95 -31.12
C GLU A 154 -47.94 20.31 -30.36
N LEU A 155 -47.91 20.33 -29.02
CA LEU A 155 -49.05 20.75 -28.20
C LEU A 155 -49.47 22.20 -28.52
N ARG A 156 -48.50 23.11 -28.67
CA ARG A 156 -48.79 24.50 -29.09
C ARG A 156 -49.42 24.56 -30.47
N GLN A 157 -49.00 23.72 -31.41
CA GLN A 157 -49.59 23.64 -32.74
C GLN A 157 -51.03 23.09 -32.68
N SER A 158 -51.27 22.04 -31.91
CA SER A 158 -52.60 21.46 -31.68
C SER A 158 -53.57 22.46 -31.06
N VAL A 159 -53.13 23.22 -30.04
CA VAL A 159 -53.94 24.30 -29.45
C VAL A 159 -54.32 25.35 -30.51
N LYS A 160 -53.37 25.79 -31.34
CA LYS A 160 -53.65 26.74 -32.42
C LYS A 160 -54.68 26.20 -33.43
N ALA A 161 -54.56 24.92 -33.81
CA ALA A 161 -55.48 24.27 -34.73
C ALA A 161 -56.90 24.20 -34.15
N LEU A 162 -57.04 23.72 -32.90
CA LEU A 162 -58.32 23.65 -32.20
C LEU A 162 -58.97 25.03 -32.01
N MET A 163 -58.19 26.06 -31.67
CA MET A 163 -58.70 27.43 -31.57
C MET A 163 -59.24 27.95 -32.91
N HIS A 164 -58.58 27.61 -34.03
CA HIS A 164 -59.04 27.99 -35.37
C HIS A 164 -60.34 27.27 -35.75
N GLU A 165 -60.43 25.97 -35.49
CA GLU A 165 -61.63 25.17 -35.74
C GLU A 165 -62.82 25.65 -34.90
N ASN A 166 -62.63 25.88 -33.59
CA ASN A 166 -63.68 26.33 -32.69
C ASN A 166 -64.22 27.72 -33.08
N ARG A 167 -63.34 28.62 -33.55
CA ARG A 167 -63.76 29.92 -34.11
C ARG A 167 -64.58 29.75 -35.39
N THR A 168 -64.22 28.80 -36.25
CA THR A 168 -64.95 28.47 -37.49
C THR A 168 -66.33 27.87 -37.19
N LEU A 169 -66.41 26.91 -36.26
CA LEU A 169 -67.67 26.32 -35.79
C LEU A 169 -68.57 27.36 -35.13
N SER A 170 -68.01 28.21 -34.27
CA SER A 170 -68.76 29.31 -33.63
C SER A 170 -69.36 30.27 -34.66
N SER A 171 -68.61 30.62 -35.71
CA SER A 171 -69.13 31.43 -36.83
C SER A 171 -70.26 30.73 -37.58
N THR A 172 -70.17 29.41 -37.74
CA THR A 172 -71.17 28.60 -38.46
C THR A 172 -72.46 28.50 -37.64
N VAL A 173 -72.38 28.24 -36.33
CA VAL A 173 -73.53 28.19 -35.41
C VAL A 173 -74.24 29.54 -35.31
N CYS A 174 -73.50 30.66 -35.32
CA CYS A 174 -74.07 32.00 -35.26
C CYS A 174 -74.87 32.38 -36.53
N SER A 175 -74.71 31.62 -37.63
CA SER A 175 -75.39 31.87 -38.91
C SER A 175 -76.66 31.03 -39.14
N MET A 176 -77.07 30.19 -38.18
CA MET A 176 -78.23 29.30 -38.32
C MET A 176 -79.52 29.97 -37.81
N PRO A 177 -80.62 30.06 -38.60
CA PRO A 177 -81.91 30.55 -38.12
C PRO A 177 -82.72 29.44 -37.43
N THR A 178 -83.19 29.71 -36.21
CA THR A 178 -84.10 28.84 -35.44
C THR A 178 -85.53 28.94 -35.98
N GLN A 179 -86.04 27.87 -36.57
CA GLN A 179 -87.46 27.73 -36.91
C GLN A 179 -88.18 26.87 -35.86
N MET A 180 -89.35 27.32 -35.42
CA MET A 180 -90.30 26.57 -34.60
C MET A 180 -91.60 26.41 -35.40
N PRO A 181 -92.20 25.21 -35.54
CA PRO A 181 -93.50 25.04 -36.19
C PRO A 181 -94.68 24.93 -35.20
N ASP A 182 -95.75 25.66 -35.47
CA ASP A 182 -97.08 25.61 -34.83
C ASP A 182 -98.07 24.75 -35.67
N SER A 183 -98.46 23.55 -35.21
CA SER A 183 -99.79 22.91 -35.42
C SER A 183 -99.86 21.45 -34.91
N PRO A 184 -101.03 20.92 -34.48
CA PRO A 184 -101.16 19.58 -33.87
C PRO A 184 -100.99 18.39 -34.84
N THR A 185 -101.03 18.60 -36.15
CA THR A 185 -100.68 17.56 -37.15
C THR A 185 -99.18 17.57 -37.46
N GLN A 186 -98.51 18.72 -37.30
CA GLN A 186 -97.05 18.82 -37.28
C GLN A 186 -96.47 18.29 -35.97
N GLN A 187 -97.19 18.34 -34.85
CA GLN A 187 -96.75 17.79 -33.57
C GLN A 187 -96.39 16.30 -33.67
N HIS A 188 -97.21 15.47 -34.31
CA HIS A 188 -96.89 14.04 -34.46
C HIS A 188 -95.71 13.78 -35.41
N ALA A 189 -95.56 14.58 -36.46
CA ALA A 189 -94.39 14.51 -37.33
C ALA A 189 -93.12 14.98 -36.59
N HIS A 190 -93.25 16.03 -35.78
CA HIS A 190 -92.20 16.60 -34.93
C HIS A 190 -91.84 15.67 -33.78
N ASP A 191 -92.80 14.93 -33.21
CA ASP A 191 -92.58 13.93 -32.17
C ASP A 191 -91.85 12.70 -32.76
N ILE A 192 -92.20 12.28 -33.98
CA ILE A 192 -91.47 11.22 -34.71
C ILE A 192 -90.06 11.68 -35.07
N GLU A 193 -89.90 12.92 -35.53
CA GLU A 193 -88.61 13.54 -35.82
C GLU A 193 -87.75 13.67 -34.55
N SER A 194 -88.35 14.12 -33.44
CA SER A 194 -87.72 14.18 -32.12
C SER A 194 -87.32 12.79 -31.61
N MET A 195 -88.15 11.77 -31.85
CA MET A 195 -87.84 10.38 -31.51
C MET A 195 -86.66 9.84 -32.34
N LEU A 196 -86.60 10.16 -33.64
CA LEU A 196 -85.47 9.79 -34.49
C LEU A 196 -84.19 10.51 -34.06
N ALA A 197 -84.27 11.81 -33.73
CA ALA A 197 -83.15 12.59 -33.20
C ALA A 197 -82.65 12.04 -31.86
N LEU A 198 -83.56 11.69 -30.94
CA LEU A 198 -83.20 11.04 -29.66
C LEU A 198 -82.56 9.67 -29.88
N LYS A 199 -83.01 8.90 -30.88
CA LYS A 199 -82.41 7.60 -31.23
C LYS A 199 -81.01 7.75 -31.80
N GLU A 200 -80.78 8.76 -32.64
CA GLU A 200 -79.47 9.11 -33.18
C GLU A 200 -78.53 9.57 -32.05
N GLU A 201 -78.98 10.44 -31.15
CA GLU A 201 -78.21 10.87 -29.99
C GLU A 201 -77.90 9.69 -29.04
N THR A 202 -78.84 8.77 -28.84
CA THR A 202 -78.61 7.53 -28.09
C THR A 202 -77.59 6.62 -28.77
N HIS A 203 -77.51 6.63 -30.11
CA HIS A 203 -76.48 5.89 -30.84
C HIS A 203 -75.11 6.54 -30.65
N LYS A 204 -75.05 7.87 -30.78
CA LYS A 204 -73.85 8.68 -30.58
C LYS A 204 -73.28 8.52 -29.18
N GLN A 205 -74.13 8.60 -28.14
CA GLN A 205 -73.73 8.34 -26.76
C GLN A 205 -73.23 6.91 -26.55
N ARG A 206 -73.81 5.91 -27.24
CA ARG A 206 -73.31 4.52 -27.18
C ARG A 206 -71.96 4.34 -27.88
N GLU A 207 -71.65 5.14 -28.89
CA GLU A 207 -70.34 5.17 -29.52
C GLU A 207 -69.32 5.88 -28.65
N GLU A 208 -69.70 7.01 -28.05
CA GLU A 208 -68.86 7.76 -27.10
C GLU A 208 -68.53 6.94 -25.85
N ILE A 209 -69.49 6.19 -25.30
CA ILE A 209 -69.23 5.25 -24.21
C ILE A 209 -68.22 4.18 -24.64
N ARG A 210 -68.30 3.69 -25.88
CA ARG A 210 -67.35 2.69 -26.40
C ARG A 210 -65.95 3.27 -26.59
N THR A 211 -65.82 4.51 -27.08
CA THR A 211 -64.52 5.16 -27.19
C THR A 211 -63.90 5.42 -25.82
N LEU A 212 -64.69 5.95 -24.87
CA LEU A 212 -64.23 6.18 -23.50
C LEU A 212 -63.84 4.87 -22.79
N GLN A 213 -64.55 3.77 -23.04
CA GLN A 213 -64.17 2.45 -22.54
C GLN A 213 -62.81 2.00 -23.09
N ASN A 214 -62.59 2.14 -24.40
CA ASN A 214 -61.31 1.81 -25.02
C ASN A 214 -60.16 2.65 -24.46
N ASP A 215 -60.39 3.95 -24.22
CA ASP A 215 -59.41 4.86 -23.64
C ASP A 215 -59.07 4.47 -22.20
N VAL A 216 -60.07 4.13 -21.39
CA VAL A 216 -59.88 3.64 -20.00
C VAL A 216 -59.06 2.35 -20.00
N GLU A 217 -59.32 1.41 -20.91
CA GLU A 217 -58.49 0.21 -21.04
C GLU A 217 -57.06 0.56 -21.49
N GLY A 218 -56.90 1.56 -22.36
CA GLY A 218 -55.61 2.17 -22.74
C GLY A 218 -54.82 2.63 -21.53
N TYR A 219 -55.39 3.55 -20.76
CA TYR A 219 -54.79 4.08 -19.54
C TYR A 219 -54.50 2.99 -18.51
N THR A 220 -55.37 1.98 -18.40
CA THR A 220 -55.13 0.84 -17.49
C THR A 220 -53.84 0.10 -17.85
N ARG A 221 -53.65 -0.22 -19.13
CA ARG A 221 -52.43 -0.88 -19.62
C ARG A 221 -51.18 -0.01 -19.43
N GLU A 222 -51.29 1.30 -19.61
CA GLU A 222 -50.19 2.24 -19.36
C GLU A 222 -49.80 2.28 -17.88
N VAL A 223 -50.79 2.33 -16.98
CA VAL A 223 -50.57 2.27 -15.52
C VAL A 223 -49.88 0.97 -15.12
N GLU A 224 -50.32 -0.17 -15.64
CA GLU A 224 -49.67 -1.47 -15.40
C GLU A 224 -48.23 -1.50 -15.91
N ASN A 225 -47.97 -0.94 -17.09
CA ASN A 225 -46.62 -0.84 -17.65
C ASN A 225 -45.70 0.04 -16.80
N MET A 226 -46.21 1.19 -16.32
CA MET A 226 -45.48 2.06 -15.41
C MET A 226 -45.22 1.39 -14.06
N GLN A 227 -46.20 0.69 -13.49
CA GLN A 227 -46.04 -0.09 -12.26
C GLN A 227 -44.96 -1.16 -12.42
N ASN A 228 -44.95 -1.91 -13.52
CA ASN A 228 -43.90 -2.87 -13.83
C ASN A 228 -42.51 -2.20 -13.95
N GLY A 229 -42.45 -0.98 -14.48
CA GLY A 229 -41.23 -0.17 -14.53
C GLY A 229 -40.73 0.21 -13.13
N ILE A 230 -41.63 0.68 -12.27
CA ILE A 230 -41.35 1.00 -10.86
C ILE A 230 -40.83 -0.23 -10.11
N ASP A 231 -41.47 -1.38 -10.26
CA ASP A 231 -41.04 -2.62 -9.60
C ASP A 231 -39.63 -3.07 -10.02
N ARG A 232 -39.28 -2.89 -11.31
CA ARG A 232 -37.92 -3.14 -11.79
C ARG A 232 -36.91 -2.19 -11.15
N LEU A 233 -37.23 -0.89 -11.08
CA LEU A 233 -36.38 0.12 -10.45
C LEU A 233 -36.21 -0.14 -8.95
N ILE A 234 -37.27 -0.55 -8.24
CA ILE A 234 -37.18 -0.93 -6.83
C ILE A 234 -36.18 -2.07 -6.64
N ARG A 235 -36.29 -3.15 -7.44
CA ARG A 235 -35.37 -4.29 -7.35
C ARG A 235 -33.91 -3.89 -7.63
N GLN A 236 -33.69 -3.06 -8.64
CA GLN A 236 -32.36 -2.53 -8.97
C GLN A 236 -31.79 -1.67 -7.83
N ASN A 237 -32.62 -0.81 -7.23
CA ASN A 237 -32.22 0.02 -6.10
C ASN A 237 -31.84 -0.83 -4.87
N GLU A 238 -32.64 -1.85 -4.54
CA GLU A 238 -32.28 -2.77 -3.47
C GLU A 238 -30.95 -3.52 -3.73
N GLU A 239 -30.69 -3.93 -4.97
CA GLU A 239 -29.42 -4.55 -5.35
C GLU A 239 -28.25 -3.57 -5.20
N LEU A 240 -28.43 -2.32 -5.63
CA LEU A 240 -27.43 -1.27 -5.45
C LEU A 240 -27.16 -0.98 -3.96
N LEU A 241 -28.20 -0.94 -3.12
CA LEU A 241 -28.05 -0.79 -1.67
C LEU A 241 -27.28 -1.96 -1.05
N ARG A 242 -27.55 -3.21 -1.48
CA ARG A 242 -26.79 -4.39 -1.05
C ARG A 242 -25.32 -4.31 -1.47
N LYS A 243 -25.05 -3.92 -2.72
CA LYS A 243 -23.68 -3.73 -3.24
C LYS A 243 -22.95 -2.61 -2.50
N ASN A 244 -23.60 -1.47 -2.28
CA ASN A 244 -23.04 -0.35 -1.53
C ASN A 244 -22.67 -0.76 -0.10
N ASN A 245 -23.57 -1.47 0.60
CA ASN A 245 -23.29 -1.99 1.94
C ASN A 245 -22.11 -2.97 1.96
N SER A 246 -21.98 -3.83 0.95
CA SER A 246 -20.84 -4.74 0.80
C SER A 246 -19.53 -3.99 0.59
N LEU A 247 -19.51 -3.03 -0.35
CA LEU A 247 -18.35 -2.19 -0.62
C LEU A 247 -17.95 -1.36 0.59
N GLN A 248 -18.91 -0.82 1.34
CA GLN A 248 -18.64 -0.05 2.54
C GLN A 248 -18.02 -0.93 3.65
N LYS A 249 -18.44 -2.20 3.77
CA LYS A 249 -17.81 -3.17 4.68
C LYS A 249 -16.38 -3.48 4.26
N GLN A 250 -16.14 -3.72 2.97
CA GLN A 250 -14.79 -3.94 2.43
C GLN A 250 -13.89 -2.72 2.67
N GLY A 251 -14.42 -1.50 2.45
CA GLY A 251 -13.70 -0.26 2.73
C GLY A 251 -13.28 -0.14 4.20
N ARG A 252 -14.16 -0.50 5.15
CA ARG A 252 -13.81 -0.53 6.58
C ARG A 252 -12.70 -1.54 6.88
N MET A 253 -12.79 -2.75 6.36
CA MET A 253 -11.75 -3.78 6.53
C MET A 253 -10.38 -3.31 6.03
N ILE A 254 -10.33 -2.71 4.83
CA ILE A 254 -9.07 -2.18 4.27
C ILE A 254 -8.49 -1.05 5.14
N VAL A 255 -9.34 -0.18 5.69
CA VAL A 255 -8.89 0.87 6.60
C VAL A 255 -8.32 0.27 7.89
N GLU A 256 -8.97 -0.73 8.46
CA GLU A 256 -8.48 -1.44 9.65
C GLU A 256 -7.13 -2.14 9.38
N GLU A 257 -6.99 -2.84 8.26
CA GLU A 257 -5.74 -3.47 7.83
C GLU A 257 -4.62 -2.45 7.61
N LYS A 258 -4.93 -1.30 6.97
CA LYS A 258 -3.98 -0.20 6.80
C LYS A 258 -3.50 0.33 8.15
N CYS A 259 -4.41 0.55 9.09
CA CYS A 259 -4.07 1.03 10.44
C CYS A 259 -3.19 0.02 11.20
N GLU A 260 -3.47 -1.28 11.06
CA GLU A 260 -2.65 -2.35 11.65
C GLU A 260 -1.23 -2.38 11.06
N LEU A 261 -1.11 -2.28 9.73
CA LEU A 261 0.19 -2.22 9.06
C LEU A 261 0.99 -0.99 9.45
N MET A 262 0.34 0.17 9.56
CA MET A 262 0.98 1.41 10.02
C MET A 262 1.54 1.26 11.44
N ARG A 263 0.78 0.68 12.36
CA ARG A 263 1.24 0.44 13.74
C ARG A 263 2.42 -0.55 13.80
N ARG A 264 2.41 -1.57 12.94
CA ARG A 264 3.55 -2.51 12.82
C ARG A 264 4.80 -1.81 12.28
N LEU A 265 4.62 -0.95 11.27
CA LEU A 265 5.70 -0.15 10.71
C LEU A 265 6.30 0.77 11.77
N GLU A 266 5.49 1.55 12.48
CA GLU A 266 5.93 2.43 13.59
C GLU A 266 6.76 1.66 14.62
N LYS A 267 6.28 0.48 15.07
CA LYS A 267 7.02 -0.38 16.01
C LYS A 267 8.37 -0.85 15.44
N THR A 268 8.44 -1.15 14.15
CA THR A 268 9.71 -1.53 13.50
C THR A 268 10.64 -0.33 13.33
N GLU A 269 10.12 0.88 13.12
CA GLU A 269 10.90 2.11 13.06
C GLU A 269 11.46 2.48 14.42
N GLU A 270 10.68 2.36 15.49
CA GLU A 270 11.12 2.54 16.88
C GLU A 270 12.27 1.59 17.23
N SER A 271 12.11 0.29 16.93
CA SER A 271 13.19 -0.68 17.20
C SER A 271 14.44 -0.43 16.33
N ASN A 272 14.29 0.01 15.09
CA ASN A 272 15.42 0.45 14.27
C ASN A 272 16.12 1.68 14.85
N PHE A 273 15.35 2.64 15.36
CA PHE A 273 15.88 3.82 16.01
C PHE A 273 16.68 3.46 17.27
N GLU A 274 16.16 2.56 18.11
CA GLU A 274 16.87 2.04 19.28
C GLU A 274 18.16 1.30 18.91
N LEU A 275 18.12 0.46 17.88
CA LEU A 275 19.31 -0.25 17.39
C LEU A 275 20.38 0.72 16.86
N ARG A 276 19.98 1.75 16.12
CA ARG A 276 20.90 2.81 15.64
C ARG A 276 21.50 3.58 16.80
N ARG A 277 20.71 3.89 17.83
CA ARG A 277 21.22 4.53 19.05
C ARG A 277 22.25 3.65 19.76
N TRP A 278 21.95 2.37 19.95
CA TRP A 278 22.87 1.41 20.55
C TRP A 278 24.16 1.25 19.76
N LEU A 279 24.06 1.20 18.43
CA LEU A 279 25.24 1.12 17.56
C LEU A 279 26.13 2.35 17.74
N ASN A 280 25.55 3.55 17.72
CA ASN A 280 26.29 4.79 17.91
C ASN A 280 26.97 4.86 19.30
N GLU A 281 26.28 4.40 20.36
CA GLU A 281 26.83 4.32 21.71
C GLU A 281 28.04 3.37 21.77
N LYS A 282 27.93 2.20 21.11
CA LYS A 282 29.01 1.20 21.05
C LYS A 282 30.18 1.68 20.20
N ASP A 283 29.92 2.30 19.06
CA ASP A 283 30.95 2.90 18.21
C ASP A 283 31.71 3.99 18.96
N ARG A 284 31.03 4.80 19.78
CA ARG A 284 31.68 5.80 20.65
C ARG A 284 32.56 5.13 21.70
N ALA A 285 32.05 4.12 22.42
CA ALA A 285 32.82 3.40 23.42
C ALA A 285 34.05 2.69 22.81
N CYS A 286 33.93 2.14 21.60
CA CYS A 286 35.06 1.57 20.88
C CYS A 286 36.13 2.62 20.56
N LYS A 287 35.74 3.83 20.10
CA LYS A 287 36.68 4.92 19.85
C LYS A 287 37.37 5.40 21.13
N GLU A 288 36.64 5.53 22.24
CA GLU A 288 37.22 5.91 23.53
C GLU A 288 38.27 4.88 23.99
N LEU A 289 37.98 3.58 23.85
CA LEU A 289 38.96 2.51 24.14
C LEU A 289 40.16 2.51 23.19
N GLU A 290 39.96 2.82 21.91
CA GLU A 290 41.02 2.91 20.92
C GLU A 290 41.93 4.12 21.18
N GLU A 291 41.36 5.27 21.57
CA GLU A 291 42.09 6.44 22.05
C GLU A 291 42.86 6.12 23.34
N GLU A 292 42.24 5.45 24.31
CA GLU A 292 42.89 5.06 25.56
C GLU A 292 44.05 4.05 25.34
N ALA A 293 43.88 3.10 24.41
CA ALA A 293 44.95 2.20 23.99
C ALA A 293 46.10 2.92 23.27
N SER A 294 45.80 3.97 22.49
CA SER A 294 46.83 4.81 21.84
C SER A 294 47.60 5.67 22.84
N MET A 295 46.95 6.13 23.91
CA MET A 295 47.58 6.92 24.98
C MET A 295 48.40 6.04 25.94
N SER A 296 48.14 4.73 25.98
CA SER A 296 48.92 3.75 26.75
C SER A 296 50.24 3.34 26.09
N ASP A 297 50.59 3.88 24.92
CA ASP A 297 51.89 3.68 24.27
C ASP A 297 53.06 4.40 25.00
N SER A 298 52.74 5.08 26.10
CA SER A 298 53.71 5.65 27.05
C SER A 298 54.27 4.63 28.05
N GLU A 299 53.77 3.39 28.05
CA GLU A 299 54.39 2.30 28.80
C GLU A 299 55.66 1.84 28.05
N PRO A 300 56.86 1.89 28.67
CA PRO A 300 58.11 1.63 27.96
C PRO A 300 58.13 0.17 27.47
N ARG A 301 57.97 -0.01 26.15
CA ARG A 301 58.06 -1.31 25.49
C ARG A 301 59.50 -1.53 25.03
N PHE A 302 60.25 -2.36 25.75
CA PHE A 302 61.56 -2.82 25.29
C PHE A 302 61.41 -3.61 23.99
N THR A 303 62.22 -3.30 22.99
CA THR A 303 62.29 -4.15 21.80
C THR A 303 62.94 -5.49 22.14
N LEU A 304 62.60 -6.55 21.41
CA LEU A 304 63.26 -7.87 21.59
C LEU A 304 64.79 -7.79 21.37
N ALA A 305 65.25 -6.80 20.61
CA ALA A 305 66.67 -6.51 20.41
C ALA A 305 67.31 -5.91 21.67
N GLU A 306 66.71 -4.88 22.25
CA GLU A 306 67.17 -4.26 23.50
C GLU A 306 67.19 -5.28 24.66
N LEU A 307 66.17 -6.13 24.77
CA LEU A 307 66.14 -7.16 25.80
C LEU A 307 67.28 -8.17 25.64
N ARG A 308 67.64 -8.53 24.40
CA ARG A 308 68.78 -9.41 24.12
C ARG A 308 70.11 -8.73 24.45
N GLU A 309 70.25 -7.46 24.11
CA GLU A 309 71.44 -6.66 24.38
C GLU A 309 71.67 -6.52 25.89
N VAL A 310 70.64 -6.13 26.65
CA VAL A 310 70.69 -6.04 28.11
C VAL A 310 71.00 -7.41 28.75
N LEU A 311 70.45 -8.50 28.21
CA LEU A 311 70.78 -9.84 28.70
C LEU A 311 72.23 -10.25 28.40
N GLN A 312 72.76 -9.85 27.24
CA GLN A 312 74.14 -10.13 26.85
C GLN A 312 75.11 -9.31 27.70
N GLU A 313 74.84 -8.02 27.90
CA GLU A 313 75.58 -7.15 28.82
C GLU A 313 75.54 -7.72 30.24
N LYS A 314 74.36 -8.10 30.75
CA LYS A 314 74.23 -8.74 32.06
C LYS A 314 75.12 -9.99 32.17
N ASN A 315 75.18 -10.82 31.13
CA ASN A 315 76.02 -12.02 31.15
C ASN A 315 77.52 -11.69 31.13
N ILE A 316 77.92 -10.66 30.37
CA ILE A 316 79.31 -10.17 30.34
C ILE A 316 79.70 -9.60 31.70
N LEU A 317 78.86 -8.74 32.28
CA LEU A 317 79.09 -8.17 33.61
C LEU A 317 79.12 -9.26 34.68
N LYS A 318 78.24 -10.27 34.58
CA LYS A 318 78.26 -11.41 35.49
C LYS A 318 79.58 -12.18 35.39
N GLY A 319 80.10 -12.40 34.18
CA GLY A 319 81.44 -12.99 33.99
C GLY A 319 82.54 -12.14 34.62
N ARG A 320 82.49 -10.82 34.42
CA ARG A 320 83.46 -9.90 35.00
C ARG A 320 83.41 -9.84 36.52
N VAL A 321 82.21 -9.90 37.09
CA VAL A 321 82.01 -9.99 38.54
C VAL A 321 82.61 -11.28 39.07
N MET A 322 82.41 -12.42 38.40
CA MET A 322 83.03 -13.69 38.81
C MET A 322 84.57 -13.63 38.77
N GLU A 323 85.17 -13.01 37.74
CA GLU A 323 86.62 -12.81 37.67
C GLU A 323 87.14 -11.92 38.81
N LEU A 324 86.45 -10.82 39.09
CA LEU A 324 86.83 -9.91 40.18
C LEU A 324 86.62 -10.54 41.56
N GLU A 325 85.57 -11.33 41.74
CA GLU A 325 85.34 -12.14 42.94
C GLU A 325 86.46 -13.17 43.11
N GLU A 326 86.90 -13.83 42.03
CA GLU A 326 88.03 -14.76 42.07
C GLU A 326 89.36 -14.04 42.41
N GLU A 327 89.63 -12.87 41.85
CA GLU A 327 90.80 -12.05 42.19
C GLU A 327 90.77 -11.60 43.66
N ILE A 328 89.61 -11.17 44.15
CA ILE A 328 89.39 -10.78 45.54
C ILE A 328 89.57 -11.99 46.45
N ASP A 329 89.03 -13.16 46.09
CA ASP A 329 89.18 -14.38 46.87
C ASP A 329 90.62 -14.88 46.85
N GLN A 330 91.34 -14.76 45.74
CA GLN A 330 92.78 -15.02 45.69
C GLN A 330 93.59 -14.05 46.56
N MET A 331 93.20 -12.78 46.64
CA MET A 331 93.83 -11.80 47.53
C MET A 331 93.45 -12.00 49.01
N LYS A 332 92.20 -12.37 49.32
CA LYS A 332 91.75 -12.74 50.67
C LYS A 332 92.39 -14.05 51.12
N PHE A 333 92.50 -15.04 50.24
CA PHE A 333 93.19 -16.30 50.50
C PHE A 333 94.70 -16.09 50.71
N LYS A 334 95.30 -15.10 50.04
CA LYS A 334 96.68 -14.66 50.29
C LYS A 334 96.85 -13.84 51.58
N ASN A 335 95.78 -13.20 52.09
CA ASN A 335 95.88 -12.25 53.21
C ASN A 335 95.20 -12.66 54.52
N THR A 336 94.51 -13.80 54.64
CA THR A 336 93.90 -14.20 55.93
C THR A 336 93.97 -15.70 56.24
N LEU A 337 94.72 -16.06 57.30
CA LEU A 337 94.40 -17.19 58.19
C LEU A 337 93.09 -16.91 58.97
N PRO A 338 92.42 -17.93 59.54
CA PRO A 338 90.96 -17.93 59.75
C PRO A 338 90.51 -17.43 61.12
N THR A 339 89.36 -16.71 61.20
CA THR A 339 88.35 -16.86 62.29
C THR A 339 87.03 -16.08 62.00
N PRO A 340 85.85 -16.52 62.51
CA PRO A 340 84.48 -16.02 62.21
C PRO A 340 83.91 -15.13 63.36
N PRO A 341 82.58 -14.94 63.53
CA PRO A 341 81.55 -14.27 62.71
C PRO A 341 80.78 -13.17 63.49
N SER A 342 79.95 -12.33 62.85
CA SER A 342 78.81 -11.61 63.50
C SER A 342 78.02 -10.82 62.44
N LYS A 343 76.75 -11.18 62.18
CA LYS A 343 75.51 -10.64 62.78
C LYS A 343 75.23 -9.18 62.41
N ASP A 344 74.21 -8.94 61.62
CA ASP A 344 72.92 -8.36 62.05
C ASP A 344 72.05 -8.03 60.81
N GLU A 345 70.72 -8.15 60.96
CA GLU A 345 69.69 -7.18 60.54
C GLU A 345 68.29 -7.84 60.58
N SER A 346 67.59 -7.58 61.68
CA SER A 346 66.26 -6.96 61.76
C SER A 346 65.15 -7.37 60.76
N GLU A 347 64.25 -8.25 61.19
CA GLU A 347 62.91 -8.47 60.60
C GLU A 347 61.92 -7.39 61.09
N ASN A 348 61.31 -6.64 60.17
CA ASN A 348 60.11 -5.83 60.40
C ASN A 348 58.99 -6.42 59.53
N ASP A 349 58.05 -7.11 60.16
CA ASP A 349 56.81 -7.62 59.54
C ASP A 349 55.76 -6.48 59.48
N GLU A 350 55.52 -5.93 58.29
CA GLU A 350 54.34 -5.11 58.01
C GLU A 350 53.18 -5.96 57.44
N GLU A 351 52.14 -6.06 58.26
CA GLU A 351 50.71 -6.20 58.01
C GLU A 351 50.21 -6.27 56.54
N ARG A 352 49.68 -7.44 56.14
CA ARG A 352 48.99 -7.64 54.84
C ARG A 352 47.48 -7.33 54.97
N PRO A 353 46.86 -6.55 54.07
CA PRO A 353 45.41 -6.40 54.07
C PRO A 353 44.69 -7.58 53.38
N VAL A 354 43.63 -8.03 54.03
CA VAL A 354 42.77 -9.18 53.68
C VAL A 354 41.92 -8.87 52.43
N GLN A 355 42.02 -9.72 51.40
CA GLN A 355 41.22 -9.61 50.17
C GLN A 355 39.96 -10.48 50.27
N GLY A 356 38.79 -9.85 50.20
CA GLY A 356 37.49 -10.55 50.12
C GLY A 356 37.27 -11.25 48.77
N PRO A 357 36.32 -12.21 48.68
CA PRO A 357 36.13 -13.00 47.47
C PRO A 357 35.53 -12.18 46.31
N LEU A 358 36.19 -12.26 45.16
CA LEU A 358 35.85 -11.58 43.91
C LEU A 358 34.47 -12.04 43.37
N PRO A 359 33.56 -11.13 42.95
CA PRO A 359 32.29 -11.52 42.32
C PRO A 359 32.54 -12.24 40.98
N ARG A 360 31.83 -13.34 40.73
CA ARG A 360 31.91 -14.11 39.47
C ARG A 360 31.39 -13.29 38.29
N GLU A 361 32.17 -13.21 37.22
CA GLU A 361 31.74 -12.56 35.98
C GLU A 361 30.53 -13.26 35.32
N PRO A 362 29.63 -12.51 34.66
CA PRO A 362 28.48 -13.06 33.94
C PRO A 362 28.91 -14.01 32.81
N ALA A 363 28.17 -15.11 32.66
CA ALA A 363 28.48 -16.21 31.72
C ALA A 363 28.57 -15.81 30.24
N GLU A 364 28.11 -14.61 29.88
CA GLU A 364 28.11 -14.05 28.53
C GLU A 364 29.52 -13.79 27.99
N LYS A 365 30.48 -13.42 28.86
CA LYS A 365 31.89 -13.22 28.46
C LYS A 365 32.65 -14.54 28.21
N MET A 366 32.10 -15.66 28.64
CA MET A 366 32.75 -16.97 28.56
C MET A 366 32.64 -17.61 27.16
N ASN A 367 31.71 -17.14 26.30
CA ASN A 367 31.53 -17.71 24.96
C ASN A 367 31.10 -16.68 23.89
N PRO A 368 32.05 -15.90 23.32
CA PRO A 368 31.75 -14.92 22.26
C PRO A 368 31.21 -15.51 20.95
N TRP A 369 31.34 -16.83 20.74
CA TRP A 369 31.08 -17.49 19.46
C TRP A 369 29.67 -18.08 19.31
N LYS A 370 28.80 -17.97 20.33
CA LYS A 370 27.47 -18.59 20.30
C LYS A 370 26.35 -17.69 19.75
N PHE A 371 26.69 -16.46 19.33
CA PHE A 371 25.78 -15.52 18.68
C PHE A 371 26.22 -15.24 17.24
N GLU A 372 26.26 -16.30 16.42
CA GLU A 372 26.38 -16.16 14.97
C GLU A 372 25.13 -15.46 14.41
N ARG A 373 25.34 -14.31 13.75
CA ARG A 373 24.34 -13.73 12.83
C ARG A 373 23.97 -14.81 11.81
N LYS A 374 22.67 -15.01 11.57
CA LYS A 374 22.14 -15.92 10.53
C LYS A 374 22.99 -15.80 9.26
N GLU A 375 23.63 -16.89 8.85
CA GLU A 375 24.57 -16.91 7.73
C GLU A 375 23.87 -16.54 6.40
N SER A 376 24.44 -15.57 5.68
CA SER A 376 24.03 -15.24 4.31
C SER A 376 24.23 -16.46 3.40
N GLY A 377 23.47 -16.53 2.31
CA GLY A 377 23.61 -17.62 1.33
C GLY A 377 25.02 -17.68 0.73
N VAL A 378 25.64 -16.51 0.54
CA VAL A 378 27.02 -16.36 0.05
C VAL A 378 28.04 -16.86 1.08
N ARG A 379 27.89 -16.55 2.37
CA ARG A 379 28.76 -17.13 3.42
C ARG A 379 28.69 -18.65 3.47
N ARG A 380 27.50 -19.22 3.32
CA ARG A 380 27.33 -20.67 3.24
C ARG A 380 27.99 -21.27 2.01
N PHE A 381 27.96 -20.58 0.87
CA PHE A 381 28.64 -20.99 -0.34
C PHE A 381 30.18 -21.00 -0.18
N PHE A 382 30.75 -20.00 0.48
CA PHE A 382 32.20 -19.91 0.70
C PHE A 382 32.71 -20.64 1.96
N SER A 383 31.82 -21.08 2.85
CA SER A 383 32.17 -21.88 4.04
C SER A 383 32.96 -23.15 3.67
N PHE A 384 32.61 -23.79 2.55
CA PHE A 384 33.35 -24.92 2.00
C PHE A 384 34.84 -24.62 1.72
N PHE A 385 35.18 -23.39 1.34
CA PHE A 385 36.57 -22.97 1.08
C PHE A 385 37.33 -22.61 2.36
N LEU A 386 36.62 -22.21 3.44
CA LEU A 386 37.22 -21.92 4.74
C LEU A 386 37.58 -23.19 5.51
N ASP A 387 36.85 -24.29 5.29
CA ASP A 387 37.05 -25.59 5.97
C ASP A 387 38.17 -26.46 5.36
N LEU A 388 38.80 -26.07 4.26
CA LEU A 388 39.92 -26.80 3.66
C LEU A 388 41.23 -26.77 4.50
N GLY A 389 41.23 -26.11 5.66
CA GLY A 389 42.36 -26.01 6.57
C GLY A 389 42.45 -27.08 7.66
N GLY A 390 41.53 -28.05 7.72
CA GLY A 390 41.49 -29.08 8.78
C GLY A 390 41.44 -30.52 8.25
N SER A 391 42.52 -31.28 8.42
CA SER A 391 42.62 -32.69 8.04
C SER A 391 41.63 -33.61 8.76
N SER A 392 40.76 -34.32 8.01
CA SER A 392 40.62 -35.80 7.96
C SER A 392 39.16 -36.28 7.78
N PRO A 393 38.89 -37.34 6.97
CA PRO A 393 37.56 -37.67 6.47
C PRO A 393 36.88 -38.81 7.25
N ARG A 394 35.63 -38.61 7.70
CA ARG A 394 34.77 -39.73 8.14
C ARG A 394 33.27 -39.50 7.90
N ARG A 395 32.75 -40.25 6.92
CA ARG A 395 31.64 -41.22 7.05
C ARG A 395 30.33 -40.75 7.71
N GLY A 396 29.41 -40.31 6.84
CA GLY A 396 27.98 -40.63 6.74
C GLY A 396 27.11 -40.75 8.00
N SER A 397 26.01 -39.99 8.00
CA SER A 397 24.65 -40.49 8.28
C SER A 397 23.60 -39.40 8.03
N SER A 398 22.70 -39.68 7.09
CA SER A 398 21.27 -39.34 7.06
C SER A 398 20.75 -38.19 7.94
N SER A 399 20.21 -37.15 7.30
CA SER A 399 19.10 -36.38 7.85
C SER A 399 17.88 -36.45 6.91
N VAL A 400 16.79 -36.83 7.55
CA VAL A 400 15.46 -37.12 7.05
C VAL A 400 14.70 -35.79 6.81
N SER A 401 13.94 -35.77 5.71
CA SER A 401 12.78 -34.93 5.35
C SER A 401 12.46 -33.66 6.14
N ASN A 402 12.27 -32.55 5.41
CA ASN A 402 10.93 -31.98 5.23
C ASN A 402 10.92 -30.88 4.15
N SER A 403 10.38 -31.22 2.98
CA SER A 403 9.96 -30.25 1.96
C SER A 403 8.45 -30.40 1.77
N PRO A 404 7.62 -29.36 1.91
CA PRO A 404 6.24 -29.40 1.46
C PRO A 404 6.21 -29.13 -0.05
N ARG A 405 5.88 -30.15 -0.85
CA ARG A 405 5.44 -29.96 -2.24
C ARG A 405 3.94 -29.57 -2.24
N PRO A 406 3.52 -28.61 -3.08
CA PRO A 406 2.11 -28.32 -3.26
C PRO A 406 1.49 -29.33 -4.23
N VAL A 407 0.32 -29.87 -3.87
CA VAL A 407 -0.49 -30.70 -4.75
C VAL A 407 -1.57 -29.82 -5.38
N ARG A 408 -1.55 -29.67 -6.70
CA ARG A 408 -2.69 -29.24 -7.51
C ARG A 408 -3.11 -30.41 -8.39
N SER A 409 -4.38 -30.79 -8.34
CA SER A 409 -5.13 -31.30 -9.49
C SER A 409 -6.62 -31.40 -9.17
N SER A 410 -7.37 -30.53 -9.86
CA SER A 410 -8.71 -30.68 -10.43
C SER A 410 -9.45 -32.02 -10.31
N THR A 411 -10.75 -31.93 -10.04
CA THR A 411 -11.78 -32.78 -10.67
C THR A 411 -13.08 -32.01 -10.85
N ILE A 412 -13.79 -32.41 -11.90
CA ILE A 412 -14.84 -31.75 -12.66
C ILE A 412 -16.23 -32.25 -12.23
N SER A 413 -17.24 -31.39 -12.43
CA SER A 413 -18.69 -31.61 -12.66
C SER A 413 -19.43 -32.82 -12.08
N SER A 414 -20.53 -32.52 -11.39
CA SER A 414 -21.90 -33.01 -11.69
C SER A 414 -22.76 -32.84 -10.43
N LEU A 415 -23.89 -32.13 -10.51
CA LEU A 415 -25.18 -32.68 -10.07
C LEU A 415 -26.33 -31.75 -10.50
N ALA A 416 -27.26 -32.32 -11.24
CA ALA A 416 -28.62 -31.84 -11.46
C ALA A 416 -29.60 -32.90 -10.94
N ALA A 417 -30.81 -32.44 -10.58
CA ALA A 417 -32.04 -33.17 -10.27
C ALA A 417 -32.22 -33.75 -8.85
N GLN A 418 -32.97 -33.04 -8.02
CA GLN A 418 -34.35 -33.42 -7.67
C GLN A 418 -35.20 -32.16 -7.41
#